data_AF-A0AAW6NQG3-F1
#
_entry.id   AF-A0AAW6NQG3-F1
#
_cell.length_a   1.000
_cell.length_b   1.000
_cell.length_c   1.000
_cell.angle_alpha   90.00
_cell.angle_beta   90.00
_cell.angle_gamma   90.00
#
_symmetry.space_group_name_H-M   'P 1'
#
loop_
_entity.id
_entity.type
_entity.pdbx_description
1 polymer ?
#
loop_
_entity_poly.entity_id
_entity_poly.type
_entity_poly.pdbx_seq_one_letter_code
_entity_poly.pdbx_strand_id
1 'polypeptide(L)'
;MIRQHLLLPLLALTSSVCAAPLSGLSAADVNGPAAVAPLEQPQPPARLIVDPPLAGPLSKGAVFIQYRVENLLIEPVFGPDALKVTPRIGHIHVVVDDAPWHWADTSGEPVILVGLPAGKHKVTIILADPTHKPLDHKTLEFTVPPHAPVHHF
;
A
#
# COMPACT_ATOMS: atom_id res chain seq x y z
N MET A 1 -4.52 -54.24 -17.74
CA MET A 1 -4.15 -52.95 -18.38
C MET A 1 -3.77 -51.98 -17.27
N ILE A 2 -2.48 -51.83 -16.98
CA ILE A 2 -1.98 -50.98 -15.89
C ILE A 2 -1.59 -49.62 -16.49
N ARG A 3 -2.27 -48.55 -16.05
CA ARG A 3 -2.04 -47.18 -16.51
C ARG A 3 -0.95 -46.56 -15.63
N GLN A 4 0.25 -46.41 -16.16
CA GLN A 4 1.35 -45.70 -15.49
C GLN A 4 1.02 -44.21 -15.44
N HIS A 5 0.93 -43.66 -14.23
CA HIS A 5 0.86 -42.21 -14.02
C HIS A 5 2.29 -41.67 -13.92
N LEU A 6 2.68 -40.88 -14.91
CA LEU A 6 3.96 -40.15 -14.91
C LEU A 6 3.81 -38.93 -13.99
N LEU A 7 4.36 -39.00 -12.77
CA LEU A 7 4.48 -37.84 -11.87
C LEU A 7 5.66 -36.98 -12.34
N LEU A 8 5.38 -35.80 -12.91
CA LEU A 8 6.38 -34.75 -13.12
C LEU A 8 6.64 -34.03 -11.79
N PRO A 9 7.88 -33.95 -11.29
CA PRO A 9 8.19 -33.16 -10.11
C PRO A 9 8.21 -31.67 -10.48
N LEU A 10 7.43 -30.87 -9.75
CA LEU A 10 7.42 -29.42 -9.85
C LEU A 10 8.69 -28.88 -9.15
N LEU A 11 9.67 -28.36 -9.91
CA LEU A 11 10.81 -27.65 -9.31
C LEU A 11 10.34 -26.27 -8.81
N ALA A 12 10.29 -26.09 -7.49
CA ALA A 12 10.14 -24.78 -6.87
C ALA A 12 11.50 -24.06 -6.86
N LEU A 13 11.65 -23.01 -7.68
CA LEU A 13 12.80 -22.10 -7.56
C LEU A 13 12.56 -21.18 -6.35
N THR A 14 13.36 -21.36 -5.31
CA THR A 14 13.44 -20.42 -4.20
C THR A 14 14.51 -19.37 -4.53
N SER A 15 14.09 -18.16 -4.88
CA SER A 15 14.99 -17.02 -5.05
C SER A 15 15.44 -16.54 -3.67
N SER A 16 16.62 -16.97 -3.24
CA SER A 16 17.31 -16.39 -2.09
C SER A 16 17.76 -14.98 -2.44
N VAL A 17 17.09 -13.96 -1.90
CA VAL A 17 17.55 -12.57 -2.00
C VAL A 17 18.70 -12.38 -1.01
N CYS A 18 19.94 -12.36 -1.51
CA CYS A 18 21.09 -11.95 -0.69
C CYS A 18 21.02 -10.43 -0.49
N ALA A 19 20.91 -9.99 0.78
CA ALA A 19 21.12 -8.59 1.12
C ALA A 19 22.60 -8.23 0.88
N ALA A 20 22.86 -7.22 0.05
CA ALA A 20 24.20 -6.70 -0.13
C ALA A 20 24.67 -5.99 1.16
N PRO A 21 25.92 -6.16 1.59
CA PRO A 21 26.45 -5.43 2.74
C PRO A 21 26.52 -3.92 2.42
N LEU A 22 26.13 -3.09 3.38
CA LEU A 22 26.21 -1.62 3.26
C LEU A 22 27.63 -1.08 3.58
N SER A 23 28.61 -1.97 3.83
CA SER A 23 29.98 -1.59 4.17
C SER A 23 30.64 -0.80 3.05
N GLY A 24 31.16 0.39 3.37
CA GLY A 24 31.82 1.27 2.40
C GLY A 24 30.90 2.24 1.66
N LEU A 25 29.58 2.13 1.85
CA LEU A 25 28.62 3.14 1.42
C LEU A 25 28.62 4.31 2.41
N SER A 26 28.56 5.54 1.89
CA SER A 26 28.31 6.72 2.71
C SER A 26 26.85 6.77 3.17
N ALA A 27 26.55 7.59 4.17
CA ALA A 27 25.18 7.83 4.60
C ALA A 27 24.29 8.35 3.44
N ALA A 28 24.85 9.12 2.51
CA ALA A 28 24.13 9.61 1.34
C ALA A 28 23.86 8.50 0.31
N ASP A 29 24.76 7.52 0.17
CA ASP A 29 24.55 6.36 -0.71
C ASP A 29 23.45 5.44 -0.19
N VAL A 30 23.23 5.41 1.14
CA VAL A 30 22.19 4.59 1.78
C VAL A 30 20.86 5.35 1.88
N ASN A 31 20.90 6.61 2.33
CA ASN A 31 19.70 7.38 2.68
C ASN A 31 19.26 8.36 1.57
N GLY A 32 20.11 8.62 0.58
CA GLY A 32 19.94 9.69 -0.38
C GLY A 32 20.43 11.05 0.13
N PRO A 33 20.23 12.13 -0.66
CA PRO A 33 20.60 13.49 -0.28
C PRO A 33 19.91 13.94 1.01
N ALA A 34 20.56 14.82 1.78
CA ALA A 34 20.02 15.32 3.03
C ALA A 34 18.70 16.08 2.79
N ALA A 35 17.59 15.55 3.32
CA ALA A 35 16.24 16.09 3.09
C ALA A 35 16.02 17.53 3.60
N VAL A 36 16.93 18.07 4.42
CA VAL A 36 16.91 19.47 4.89
C VAL A 36 17.40 20.46 3.83
N ALA A 37 18.17 20.00 2.84
CA ALA A 37 18.59 20.84 1.73
C ALA A 37 17.40 21.01 0.77
N PRO A 38 17.16 22.23 0.26
CA PRO A 38 16.19 22.43 -0.81
C PRO A 38 16.50 21.52 -2.00
N LEU A 39 15.47 20.94 -2.60
CA LEU A 39 15.67 20.11 -3.78
C LEU A 39 16.08 20.98 -4.98
N GLU A 40 17.24 20.68 -5.56
CA GLU A 40 17.73 21.34 -6.78
C GLU A 40 17.05 20.83 -8.05
N GLN A 41 16.50 19.60 -8.00
CA GLN A 41 15.83 18.94 -9.11
C GLN A 41 14.36 18.64 -8.77
N PRO A 42 13.44 18.67 -9.76
CA PRO A 42 12.07 18.25 -9.54
C PRO A 42 11.97 16.82 -9.01
N GLN A 43 11.09 16.59 -8.04
CA GLN A 43 10.82 15.25 -7.53
C GLN A 43 10.21 14.38 -8.64
N PRO A 44 10.65 13.12 -8.83
CA PRO A 44 9.99 12.16 -9.72
C PRO A 44 8.51 12.03 -9.33
N PRO A 45 7.57 11.61 -10.20
CA PRO A 45 6.15 11.54 -9.85
C PRO A 45 5.88 10.74 -8.56
N ALA A 46 4.89 11.18 -7.78
CA ALA A 46 4.45 10.42 -6.61
C ALA A 46 3.85 9.08 -7.07
N ARG A 47 4.13 8.00 -6.35
CA ARG A 47 3.64 6.66 -6.71
C ARG A 47 3.08 5.95 -5.50
N LEU A 48 1.97 5.25 -5.70
CA LEU A 48 1.33 4.43 -4.68
C LEU A 48 1.65 2.95 -4.94
N ILE A 49 2.16 2.29 -3.91
CA ILE A 49 2.39 0.84 -3.90
C ILE A 49 1.51 0.25 -2.82
N VAL A 50 0.71 -0.76 -3.17
CA VAL A 50 -0.23 -1.41 -2.27
C VAL A 50 -0.07 -2.91 -2.37
N ASP A 51 0.07 -3.56 -1.22
CA ASP A 51 0.17 -5.01 -1.11
C ASP A 51 -1.22 -5.65 -0.99
N PRO A 52 -1.37 -6.95 -1.33
CA PRO A 52 -2.58 -7.69 -1.00
C PRO A 52 -2.87 -7.69 0.51
N PRO A 53 -4.14 -7.89 0.94
CA PRO A 53 -4.45 -8.01 2.35
C PRO A 53 -3.64 -9.12 3.03
N LEU A 54 -3.21 -8.87 4.28
CA LEU A 54 -2.49 -9.88 5.06
C LEU A 54 -3.37 -11.13 5.27
N ALA A 55 -2.87 -12.28 4.85
CA ALA A 55 -3.61 -13.55 4.88
C ALA A 55 -4.08 -13.95 6.30
N GLY A 56 -3.26 -13.69 7.32
CA GLY A 56 -3.56 -14.01 8.72
C GLY A 56 -4.83 -13.30 9.23
N PRO A 57 -4.86 -11.96 9.28
CA PRO A 57 -6.07 -11.20 9.58
C PRO A 57 -7.25 -11.54 8.66
N LEU A 58 -7.02 -11.68 7.35
CA LEU A 58 -8.08 -11.93 6.37
C LEU A 58 -8.82 -13.23 6.65
N SER A 59 -8.11 -14.27 7.09
CA SER A 59 -8.71 -15.55 7.48
C SER A 59 -9.74 -15.44 8.61
N LYS A 60 -9.72 -14.34 9.36
CA LYS A 60 -10.60 -14.04 10.51
C LYS A 60 -11.64 -12.96 10.20
N GLY A 61 -11.78 -12.52 8.94
CA GLY A 61 -12.69 -11.45 8.56
C GLY A 61 -12.15 -10.03 8.73
N ALA A 62 -10.84 -9.87 8.96
CA ALA A 62 -10.20 -8.57 9.13
C ALA A 62 -9.23 -8.29 7.98
N VAL A 63 -9.39 -7.15 7.32
CA VAL A 63 -8.62 -6.80 6.11
C VAL A 63 -7.58 -5.76 6.47
N PHE A 64 -6.31 -6.14 6.40
CA PHE A 64 -5.17 -5.29 6.71
C PHE A 64 -4.37 -5.11 5.42
N ILE A 65 -4.39 -3.91 4.84
CA ILE A 65 -3.76 -3.59 3.57
C ILE A 65 -2.58 -2.65 3.84
N GLN A 66 -1.37 -3.13 3.58
CA GLN A 66 -0.19 -2.29 3.64
C GLN A 66 -0.06 -1.48 2.35
N TYR A 67 0.33 -0.21 2.50
CA TYR A 67 0.75 0.61 1.39
C TYR A 67 2.02 1.35 1.75
N ARG A 68 2.72 1.81 0.72
CA ARG A 68 3.74 2.86 0.86
C ARG A 68 3.63 3.82 -0.29
N VAL A 69 4.20 5.00 -0.08
CA VAL A 69 4.25 6.05 -1.10
C VAL A 69 5.69 6.38 -1.42
N GLU A 70 5.98 6.54 -2.70
CA GLU A 70 7.26 7.04 -3.18
C GLU A 70 7.11 8.50 -3.62
N ASN A 71 8.14 9.32 -3.34
CA ASN A 71 8.22 10.74 -3.71
C ASN A 71 7.10 11.64 -3.14
N LEU A 72 6.48 11.24 -2.03
CA LEU A 72 5.49 12.02 -1.27
C LEU A 72 5.42 11.49 0.17
N LEU A 73 5.25 12.38 1.14
CA LEU A 73 4.98 12.06 2.54
C LEU A 73 3.49 12.21 2.88
N ILE A 74 2.94 11.26 3.62
CA ILE A 74 1.55 11.32 4.09
C ILE A 74 1.51 12.21 5.33
N GLU A 75 0.80 13.34 5.27
CA GLU A 75 0.78 14.35 6.33
C GLU A 75 -0.62 15.03 6.41
N PRO A 76 -1.09 15.41 7.61
CA PRO A 76 -2.36 16.13 7.79
C PRO A 76 -2.22 17.64 7.49
N VAL A 77 -1.62 17.98 6.34
CA VAL A 77 -1.36 19.36 5.91
C VAL A 77 -2.04 19.60 4.56
N PHE A 78 -2.87 20.63 4.49
CA PHE A 78 -3.83 20.83 3.39
C PHE A 78 -3.78 22.26 2.83
N GLY A 79 -4.40 22.42 1.65
CA GLY A 79 -4.59 23.71 1.00
C GLY A 79 -3.56 24.02 -0.08
N PRO A 80 -3.77 25.10 -0.86
CA PRO A 80 -2.93 25.42 -2.02
C PRO A 80 -1.49 25.77 -1.65
N ASP A 81 -1.24 26.32 -0.46
CA ASP A 81 0.12 26.66 -0.03
C ASP A 81 0.94 25.42 0.36
N ALA A 82 0.28 24.33 0.75
CA ALA A 82 0.96 23.05 1.03
C ALA A 82 1.61 22.45 -0.22
N LEU A 83 1.15 22.81 -1.43
CA LEU A 83 1.79 22.43 -2.70
C LEU A 83 3.20 23.02 -2.87
N LYS A 84 3.55 24.05 -2.08
CA LYS A 84 4.86 24.70 -2.12
C LYS A 84 5.88 24.04 -1.19
N VAL A 85 5.45 23.11 -0.34
CA VAL A 85 6.33 22.42 0.63
C VAL A 85 7.15 21.34 -0.07
N THR A 86 8.37 21.14 0.41
CA THR A 86 9.30 20.10 -0.03
C THR A 86 9.87 19.37 1.18
N PRO A 87 9.88 18.01 1.21
CA PRO A 87 9.36 17.08 0.19
C PRO A 87 7.85 17.23 -0.03
N ARG A 88 7.32 16.71 -1.16
CA ARG A 88 5.88 16.79 -1.42
C ARG A 88 5.13 16.07 -0.30
N ILE A 89 4.01 16.64 0.08
CA ILE A 89 3.09 16.08 1.07
C ILE A 89 1.75 15.76 0.44
N GLY A 90 0.97 14.89 1.05
CA GLY A 90 -0.36 14.51 0.58
C GLY A 90 -1.03 13.54 1.55
N HIS A 91 -2.05 12.84 1.07
CA HIS A 91 -2.86 11.91 1.86
C HIS A 91 -3.49 10.86 0.94
N ILE A 92 -4.16 9.85 1.50
CA ILE A 92 -4.91 8.89 0.71
C ILE A 92 -6.41 9.10 0.86
N HIS A 93 -7.17 8.75 -0.18
CA HIS A 93 -8.60 8.45 -0.09
C HIS A 93 -8.82 6.96 -0.25
N VAL A 94 -9.81 6.43 0.46
CA VAL A 94 -10.13 5.00 0.39
C VAL A 94 -11.60 4.80 0.05
N VAL A 95 -11.85 4.02 -1.00
CA VAL A 95 -13.18 3.62 -1.47
C VAL A 95 -13.32 2.11 -1.26
N VAL A 96 -14.43 1.67 -0.67
CA VAL A 96 -14.78 0.26 -0.51
C VAL A 96 -15.97 -0.06 -1.42
N ASP A 97 -15.89 -1.15 -2.17
CA ASP A 97 -16.95 -1.71 -3.01
C ASP A 97 -17.62 -0.68 -3.94
N ASP A 98 -16.82 0.21 -4.53
CA ASP A 98 -17.25 1.31 -5.40
C ASP A 98 -18.34 2.21 -4.77
N ALA A 99 -18.36 2.31 -3.45
CA ALA A 99 -19.30 3.18 -2.75
C ALA A 99 -19.19 4.63 -3.25
N PRO A 100 -20.31 5.39 -3.28
CA PRO A 100 -20.30 6.79 -3.70
C PRO A 100 -19.59 7.71 -2.68
N TRP A 101 -19.19 7.16 -1.53
CA TRP A 101 -18.46 7.84 -0.47
C TRP A 101 -17.07 7.23 -0.31
N HIS A 102 -16.16 8.02 0.21
CA HIS A 102 -14.82 7.61 0.64
C HIS A 102 -14.44 8.40 1.90
N TRP A 103 -13.36 8.00 2.55
CA TRP A 103 -12.73 8.81 3.59
C TRP A 103 -11.31 9.17 3.18
N ALA A 104 -10.82 10.27 3.75
CA ALA A 104 -9.41 10.64 3.69
C ALA A 104 -8.68 10.07 4.91
N ASP A 105 -7.47 9.55 4.69
CA ASP A 105 -6.56 9.12 5.76
C ASP A 105 -5.20 9.80 5.61
N THR A 106 -4.67 10.27 6.73
CA THR A 106 -3.41 11.01 6.85
C THR A 106 -2.43 10.34 7.81
N SER A 107 -2.72 9.09 8.20
CA SER A 107 -1.96 8.41 9.24
C SER A 107 -0.61 7.88 8.73
N GLY A 108 -0.52 7.55 7.43
CA GLY A 108 0.60 6.78 6.90
C GLY A 108 0.58 5.31 7.31
N GLU A 109 -0.42 4.87 8.07
CA GLU A 109 -0.56 3.52 8.59
C GLU A 109 -1.37 2.63 7.65
N PRO A 110 -1.31 1.29 7.79
CA PRO A 110 -2.09 0.37 6.97
C PRO A 110 -3.59 0.68 6.98
N VAL A 111 -4.26 0.47 5.85
CA VAL A 111 -5.73 0.51 5.77
C VAL A 111 -6.28 -0.74 6.44
N ILE A 112 -7.04 -0.56 7.52
CA ILE A 112 -7.64 -1.64 8.29
C ILE A 112 -9.17 -1.57 8.20
N LEU A 113 -9.78 -2.65 7.71
CA LEU A 113 -11.22 -2.81 7.60
C LEU A 113 -11.65 -4.06 8.36
N VAL A 114 -12.61 -3.91 9.27
CA VAL A 114 -13.17 -5.01 10.06
C VAL A 114 -14.69 -4.96 9.93
N GLY A 115 -15.32 -6.13 9.86
CA GLY A 115 -16.78 -6.23 9.76
C GLY A 115 -17.32 -6.26 8.32
N LEU A 116 -16.45 -6.40 7.32
CA LEU A 116 -16.89 -6.71 5.96
C LEU A 116 -17.57 -8.10 5.95
N PRO A 117 -18.75 -8.24 5.31
CA PRO A 117 -19.39 -9.54 5.16
C PRO A 117 -18.48 -10.59 4.48
N ALA A 118 -18.79 -11.88 4.65
CA ALA A 118 -18.14 -12.90 3.85
C ALA A 118 -18.54 -12.73 2.37
N GLY A 119 -17.57 -12.72 1.46
CA GLY A 119 -17.82 -12.46 0.05
C GLY A 119 -16.67 -11.78 -0.67
N LYS A 120 -16.90 -11.45 -1.94
CA LYS A 120 -15.96 -10.67 -2.74
C LYS A 120 -16.08 -9.20 -2.37
N HIS A 121 -14.94 -8.57 -2.18
CA HIS A 121 -14.81 -7.15 -1.89
C HIS A 121 -13.73 -6.54 -2.75
N LYS A 122 -13.80 -5.22 -2.88
CA LYS A 122 -12.83 -4.41 -3.58
C LYS A 122 -12.51 -3.15 -2.80
N VAL A 123 -11.23 -2.79 -2.74
CA VAL A 123 -10.77 -1.54 -2.13
C VAL A 123 -9.95 -0.77 -3.15
N THR A 124 -10.28 0.50 -3.34
CA THR A 124 -9.46 1.44 -4.12
C THR A 124 -8.82 2.44 -3.18
N ILE A 125 -7.48 2.48 -3.17
CA ILE A 125 -6.69 3.49 -2.48
C ILE A 125 -6.21 4.50 -3.52
N ILE A 126 -6.51 5.77 -3.29
CA ILE A 126 -6.19 6.88 -4.17
C ILE A 126 -5.20 7.77 -3.43
N LEU A 127 -4.01 7.95 -3.99
CA LEU A 127 -3.07 8.95 -3.48
C LEU A 127 -3.49 10.33 -3.97
N ALA A 128 -3.59 11.31 -3.08
CA ALA A 128 -4.01 12.67 -3.40
C ALA A 128 -3.03 13.73 -2.89
N ASP A 129 -2.99 14.86 -3.59
CA ASP A 129 -2.26 16.04 -3.15
C ASP A 129 -3.00 16.78 -2.01
N PRO A 130 -2.39 17.79 -1.37
CA PRO A 130 -3.00 18.58 -0.29
C PRO A 130 -4.26 19.36 -0.68
N THR A 131 -4.60 19.41 -1.97
CA THR A 131 -5.80 20.02 -2.54
C THR A 131 -6.86 18.99 -2.95
N HIS A 132 -6.67 17.72 -2.55
CA HIS A 132 -7.55 16.58 -2.86
C HIS A 132 -7.52 16.16 -4.33
N LYS A 133 -6.53 16.57 -5.11
CA LYS A 133 -6.40 16.08 -6.50
C LYS A 133 -5.74 14.71 -6.50
N PRO A 134 -6.33 13.71 -7.16
CA PRO A 134 -5.70 12.40 -7.33
C PRO A 134 -4.36 12.49 -8.07
N LEU A 135 -3.38 11.74 -7.60
CA LEU A 135 -2.03 11.63 -8.16
C LEU A 135 -1.75 10.22 -8.71
N ASP A 136 -2.19 9.19 -8.00
CA ASP A 136 -2.07 7.77 -8.37
C ASP A 136 -3.18 6.96 -7.68
N HIS A 137 -3.44 5.74 -8.11
CA HIS A 137 -4.39 4.85 -7.41
C HIS A 137 -4.06 3.37 -7.62
N LYS A 138 -4.55 2.54 -6.70
CA LYS A 138 -4.56 1.08 -6.81
C LYS A 138 -5.88 0.52 -6.34
N THR A 139 -6.36 -0.47 -7.08
CA THR A 139 -7.56 -1.21 -6.75
C THR A 139 -7.20 -2.66 -6.51
N LEU A 140 -7.63 -3.20 -5.36
CA LEU A 140 -7.42 -4.59 -4.98
C LEU A 140 -8.76 -5.27 -4.83
N GLU A 141 -8.87 -6.45 -5.43
CA GLU A 141 -9.99 -7.36 -5.22
C GLU A 141 -9.54 -8.51 -4.32
N PHE A 142 -10.38 -8.88 -3.36
CA PHE A 142 -10.12 -10.00 -2.45
C PHE A 142 -11.43 -10.65 -2.03
N THR A 143 -11.33 -11.82 -1.41
CA THR A 143 -12.49 -12.52 -0.85
C THR A 143 -12.31 -12.65 0.66
N VAL A 144 -13.28 -12.13 1.40
CA VAL A 144 -13.40 -12.35 2.85
C VAL A 144 -14.05 -13.72 3.05
N PRO A 145 -13.38 -14.68 3.71
CA PRO A 145 -13.94 -16.00 3.95
C PRO A 145 -15.09 -15.96 4.98
N PRO A 146 -15.91 -17.02 5.07
CA PRO A 146 -16.82 -17.20 6.19
C PRO A 146 -16.07 -17.09 7.53
N HIS A 147 -16.58 -16.26 8.42
CA HIS A 147 -15.99 -15.97 9.72
C HIS A 147 -17.10 -15.82 10.76
N ALA A 148 -16.73 -15.87 12.05
CA ALA A 148 -17.69 -15.61 13.12
C ALA A 148 -18.24 -14.18 12.98
N PRO A 149 -19.52 -13.93 13.30
CA PRO A 149 -20.09 -12.59 13.26
C PRO A 149 -19.23 -11.64 14.09
N VAL A 150 -18.80 -10.54 13.48
CA VAL A 150 -18.14 -9.46 14.21
C VAL A 150 -19.23 -8.59 14.83
N HIS A 151 -19.34 -8.62 16.16
CA HIS A 151 -20.19 -7.68 16.89
C HIS A 151 -19.43 -6.37 17.08
N HIS A 152 -20.02 -5.27 16.64
CA HIS A 152 -19.54 -3.92 16.91
C HIS A 152 -20.51 -3.25 17.88
N PHE A 153 -20.01 -2.99 19.09
CA PHE A 153 -20.66 -2.31 20.23
C PHE A 153 -22.05 -2.81 20.64
#